data_AF-A0A520JXA7-F1
#
_entry.id   AF-A0A520JXA7-F1
#
_cell.length_a   1.000
_cell.length_b   1.000
_cell.length_c   1.000
_cell.angle_alpha   90.00
_cell.angle_beta   90.00
_cell.angle_gamma   90.00
#
_symmetry.space_group_name_H-M   'P 1'
#
loop_
_entity.id
_entity.type
_entity.pdbx_description
1 polymer ?
#
loop_
_entity_poly.entity_id
_entity_poly.type
_entity_poly.pdbx_seq_one_letter_code
_entity_poly.pdbx_strand_id
1 'polypeptide(L)'
;MNVIVLDSDALIKLTEANCLEKILGALNCFISGDVCEEAVVSGVRRFYEDAFQIDRWVWGGKLTVEETVNNKIAQDVLKGSKLGKGESSTLHLFFNNECLIDNQ
;
A
#
# COMPACT_ATOMS: atom_id res chain seq x y z
N MET A 1 2.46 -14.80 -10.63
CA MET A 1 1.31 -13.95 -10.27
C MET A 1 1.86 -12.55 -10.07
N ASN A 2 1.33 -11.53 -10.75
CA ASN A 2 1.93 -10.19 -10.69
C ASN A 2 1.34 -9.43 -9.50
N VAL A 3 2.21 -9.07 -8.55
CA VAL A 3 1.87 -8.39 -7.31
C VAL A 3 2.46 -6.99 -7.34
N ILE A 4 1.69 -6.01 -6.88
CA ILE A 4 2.19 -4.65 -6.63
C ILE A 4 1.88 -4.27 -5.18
N VAL A 5 2.88 -3.72 -4.50
CA VAL A 5 2.70 -3.05 -3.21
C VAL A 5 2.76 -1.55 -3.45
N LEU A 6 1.77 -0.82 -2.92
CA LEU A 6 1.63 0.63 -3.12
C LEU A 6 1.90 1.37 -1.81
N ASP A 7 2.62 2.48 -1.89
CA ASP A 7 2.69 3.47 -0.82
C ASP A 7 1.53 4.47 -0.94
N SER A 8 1.39 5.35 0.05
CA SER A 8 0.36 6.40 0.08
C SER A 8 0.41 7.29 -1.16
N ASP A 9 1.61 7.68 -1.59
CA ASP A 9 1.82 8.63 -2.69
C ASP A 9 1.41 8.06 -4.05
N ALA A 10 1.81 6.82 -4.36
CA ALA A 10 1.37 6.14 -5.56
C ALA A 10 -0.14 5.90 -5.54
N LEU A 11 -0.70 5.52 -4.39
CA LEU A 11 -2.13 5.26 -4.24
C LEU A 11 -2.96 6.50 -4.55
N ILE A 12 -2.59 7.66 -3.99
CA ILE A 12 -3.26 8.94 -4.22
C ILE A 12 -3.11 9.36 -5.69
N LYS A 13 -1.89 9.42 -6.21
CA LYS A 13 -1.62 9.91 -7.58
C LYS A 13 -2.27 9.03 -8.66
N LEU A 14 -2.27 7.71 -8.49
CA LEU A 14 -2.93 6.80 -9.43
C LEU A 14 -4.45 6.89 -9.36
N THR A 15 -5.00 7.21 -8.19
CA THR A 15 -6.44 7.48 -8.00
C THR A 15 -6.84 8.76 -8.73
N GLU A 16 -6.13 9.87 -8.47
CA GLU A 16 -6.38 11.16 -9.14
C GLU A 16 -6.22 11.07 -10.67
N ALA A 17 -5.26 10.25 -11.14
CA ALA A 17 -5.06 9.98 -12.56
C ALA A 17 -6.13 9.04 -13.18
N ASN A 18 -7.08 8.51 -12.39
CA ASN A 18 -8.05 7.50 -12.81
C ASN A 18 -7.40 6.23 -13.40
N CYS A 19 -6.18 5.92 -12.96
CA CYS A 19 -5.41 4.76 -13.41
C CYS A 19 -5.55 3.59 -12.44
N LEU A 20 -5.74 3.86 -11.14
CA LEU A 20 -5.70 2.84 -10.11
C LEU A 20 -6.75 1.74 -10.34
N GLU A 21 -7.99 2.08 -10.68
CA GLU A 21 -9.03 1.07 -10.93
C GLU A 21 -8.65 0.06 -12.02
N LYS A 22 -7.98 0.51 -13.09
CA LYS A 22 -7.50 -0.38 -14.17
C LYS A 22 -6.39 -1.30 -13.68
N ILE A 23 -5.52 -0.78 -12.82
CA ILE A 23 -4.43 -1.55 -12.21
C ILE A 23 -5.00 -2.61 -11.27
N LEU A 24 -5.94 -2.25 -10.39
CA LEU A 24 -6.64 -3.18 -9.49
C LEU A 24 -7.42 -4.28 -10.25
N GLY A 25 -7.88 -3.98 -11.47
CA GLY A 25 -8.55 -4.96 -12.32
C GLY A 25 -7.61 -5.96 -13.02
N ALA A 26 -6.30 -5.69 -13.02
CA ALA A 26 -5.31 -6.48 -13.75
C ALA A 26 -4.27 -7.16 -12.85
N LEU A 27 -4.01 -6.60 -11.67
CA LEU A 27 -2.94 -7.00 -10.76
C LEU A 27 -3.47 -7.15 -9.33
N ASN A 28 -2.81 -8.01 -8.55
CA ASN A 28 -3.09 -8.08 -7.12
C ASN A 28 -2.33 -6.95 -6.43
N CYS A 29 -3.08 -6.03 -5.82
CA CYS A 29 -2.51 -4.86 -5.17
C CYS A 29 -2.67 -4.92 -3.66
N PHE A 30 -1.61 -4.54 -2.97
CA PHE A 30 -1.53 -4.56 -1.52
C PHE A 30 -1.05 -3.21 -0.98
N ILE A 31 -1.57 -2.83 0.18
CA ILE A 31 -1.07 -1.72 0.99
C ILE A 31 -0.86 -2.19 2.43
N SER A 32 0.05 -1.53 3.15
CA SER A 32 0.21 -1.79 4.58
C SER A 32 -0.93 -1.16 5.38
N GLY A 33 -1.12 -1.65 6.62
CA GLY A 33 -2.03 -1.02 7.58
C GLY A 33 -1.73 0.47 7.82
N ASP A 34 -0.45 0.85 7.93
CA ASP A 34 -0.05 2.25 8.10
C ASP A 34 -0.43 3.12 6.89
N VAL A 35 -0.25 2.62 5.66
CA VAL A 35 -0.69 3.32 4.43
C VAL A 35 -2.22 3.46 4.43
N CYS A 36 -2.95 2.43 4.83
CA CYS A 36 -4.42 2.50 4.94
C CYS A 36 -4.85 3.57 5.96
N GLU A 37 -4.21 3.63 7.13
CA GLU A 37 -4.53 4.64 8.14
C GLU A 37 -4.24 6.07 7.64
N GLU A 38 -3.14 6.28 6.92
CA GLU A 38 -2.76 7.58 6.38
C GLU A 38 -3.63 8.02 5.19
N ALA A 39 -3.70 7.19 4.14
CA ALA A 39 -4.32 7.54 2.87
C ALA A 39 -5.84 7.35 2.86
N VAL A 40 -6.37 6.42 3.67
CA VAL A 40 -7.80 6.09 3.69
C VAL A 40 -8.45 6.66 4.94
N VAL A 41 -8.10 6.17 6.12
CA VAL A 41 -8.81 6.54 7.36
C VAL A 41 -8.65 8.03 7.67
N SER A 42 -7.41 8.51 7.68
CA SER A 42 -7.12 9.93 7.91
C SER A 42 -7.55 10.80 6.73
N GLY A 43 -7.41 10.32 5.50
CA GLY A 43 -7.87 11.02 4.29
C GLY A 43 -9.38 11.26 4.28
N VAL A 44 -10.18 10.22 4.58
CA VAL A 44 -11.64 10.29 4.69
C VAL A 44 -12.07 11.25 5.81
N ARG A 45 -11.42 11.19 6.98
CA ARG A 45 -11.68 12.14 8.08
C ARG A 45 -11.40 13.60 7.69
N ARG A 46 -10.49 13.82 6.73
CA ARG A 46 -10.13 15.14 6.19
C ARG A 46 -10.95 15.51 4.96
N PHE A 47 -11.92 14.69 4.57
CA PHE A 47 -12.80 14.88 3.40
C PHE A 47 -12.06 14.96 2.07
N TYR A 48 -10.97 14.21 1.91
CA TYR A 48 -10.29 14.09 0.62
C TYR A 48 -11.04 13.15 -0.32
N GLU A 49 -11.29 13.60 -1.55
CA GLU A 49 -12.14 12.90 -2.53
C GLU A 49 -11.54 11.56 -2.97
N ASP A 50 -10.23 11.55 -3.24
CA ASP A 50 -9.44 10.36 -3.54
C ASP A 50 -9.52 9.31 -2.42
N ALA A 51 -9.46 9.75 -1.16
CA ALA A 51 -9.55 8.85 -0.01
C ALA A 51 -10.89 8.10 0.03
N PHE A 52 -12.02 8.74 -0.32
CA PHE A 52 -13.30 8.05 -0.45
C PHE A 52 -13.33 7.03 -1.61
N GLN A 53 -12.60 7.30 -2.69
CA GLN A 53 -12.50 6.34 -3.78
C GLN A 53 -11.70 5.11 -3.37
N ILE A 54 -10.56 5.34 -2.70
CA ILE A 54 -9.68 4.29 -2.19
C ILE A 54 -10.40 3.45 -1.13
N ASP A 55 -11.14 4.08 -0.23
CA ASP A 55 -11.96 3.41 0.80
C ASP A 55 -12.90 2.37 0.18
N ARG A 56 -13.57 2.70 -0.92
CA ARG A 56 -14.45 1.76 -1.64
C ARG A 56 -13.70 0.57 -2.22
N TRP A 57 -12.45 0.75 -2.66
CA TRP A 57 -11.66 -0.37 -3.19
C TRP A 57 -11.12 -1.27 -2.08
N VAL A 58 -10.74 -0.69 -0.93
CA VAL A 58 -10.33 -1.45 0.25
C VAL A 58 -11.49 -2.29 0.78
N TRP A 59 -12.61 -1.66 1.14
CA TRP A 59 -13.75 -2.38 1.71
C TRP A 59 -14.54 -3.18 0.67
N GLY A 60 -14.37 -2.87 -0.60
CA GLY A 60 -14.87 -3.68 -1.73
C GLY A 60 -13.97 -4.88 -2.08
N GLY A 61 -12.83 -5.06 -1.40
CA GLY A 61 -11.92 -6.20 -1.59
C GLY A 61 -11.10 -6.17 -2.89
N LYS A 62 -11.05 -5.03 -3.59
CA LYS A 62 -10.21 -4.83 -4.78
C LYS A 62 -8.77 -4.44 -4.45
N LEU A 63 -8.58 -3.81 -3.28
CA LEU A 63 -7.27 -3.44 -2.74
C LEU A 63 -7.11 -4.11 -1.39
N THR A 64 -6.08 -4.94 -1.23
CA THR A 64 -5.90 -5.71 0.00
C THR A 64 -5.04 -4.94 0.99
N VAL A 65 -5.50 -4.87 2.25
CA VAL A 65 -4.69 -4.35 3.35
C VAL A 65 -4.05 -5.52 4.06
N GLU A 66 -2.73 -5.48 4.22
CA GLU A 66 -1.97 -6.50 4.93
C GLU A 66 -1.22 -5.92 6.12
N GLU A 67 -1.15 -6.72 7.18
CA GLU A 67 -0.30 -6.46 8.33
C GLU A 67 1.16 -6.66 7.93
N THR A 68 2.01 -5.75 8.39
CA THR A 68 3.44 -5.81 8.09
C THR A 68 4.20 -6.49 9.23
N VAL A 69 5.23 -7.25 8.87
CA VAL A 69 6.18 -7.81 9.85
C VAL A 69 7.54 -7.18 9.61
N ASN A 70 8.24 -6.89 10.71
CA ASN A 70 9.61 -6.40 10.65
C ASN A 70 10.49 -7.33 9.80
N ASN A 71 10.92 -6.83 8.64
CA ASN A 71 11.75 -7.53 7.69
C ASN A 71 13.16 -6.97 7.79
N LYS A 72 14.16 -7.84 7.92
CA LYS A 72 15.55 -7.42 8.15
C LYS A 72 16.13 -6.67 6.95
N ILE A 73 15.83 -7.11 5.73
CA ILE A 73 16.28 -6.44 4.50
C ILE A 73 15.67 -5.04 4.43
N ALA A 74 14.37 -4.92 4.70
CA ALA A 74 13.70 -3.62 4.78
C ALA A 74 14.36 -2.72 5.83
N GLN A 75 14.64 -3.23 7.04
CA GLN A 75 15.30 -2.46 8.11
C GLN A 75 16.69 -1.97 7.71
N ASP A 76 17.48 -2.82 7.06
CA ASP A 76 18.82 -2.47 6.59
C ASP A 76 18.76 -1.36 5.53
N VAL A 77 17.78 -1.41 4.61
CA VAL A 77 17.53 -0.36 3.61
C VAL A 77 17.03 0.94 4.25
N LEU A 78 16.17 0.86 5.26
CA LEU A 78 15.59 2.02 5.94
C LEU A 78 16.57 2.70 6.91
N LYS A 79 17.71 2.08 7.21
CA LYS A 79 18.67 2.59 8.19
C LYS A 79 19.21 3.96 7.79
N GLY A 80 18.90 4.97 8.60
CA GLY A 80 19.31 6.36 8.33
C GLY A 80 18.45 7.08 7.29
N SER A 81 17.37 6.45 6.81
CA SER A 81 16.38 7.10 5.96
C SER A 81 15.54 8.11 6.76
N LYS A 82 14.89 9.03 6.04
CA LYS A 82 13.92 9.99 6.58
C LYS A 82 12.49 9.68 6.13
N LEU A 83 12.24 8.44 5.71
CA LEU A 83 10.96 8.02 5.17
C LEU A 83 9.90 8.02 6.29
N GLY A 84 8.67 8.35 5.90
CA GLY A 84 7.50 8.30 6.77
C GLY A 84 7.11 6.87 7.14
N LYS A 85 6.08 6.75 7.99
CA LYS A 85 5.58 5.44 8.44
C LYS A 85 4.95 4.64 7.30
N GLY A 86 4.09 5.27 6.49
CA GLY A 86 3.52 4.64 5.30
C GLY A 86 4.58 4.09 4.33
N GLU A 87 5.57 4.90 3.97
CA GLU A 87 6.67 4.49 3.07
C GLU A 87 7.52 3.36 3.67
N SER A 88 7.86 3.48 4.96
CA SER A 88 8.65 2.46 5.65
C SER A 88 7.90 1.12 5.70
N SER A 89 6.64 1.12 6.13
CA SER A 89 5.81 -0.09 6.21
C SER A 89 5.53 -0.70 4.83
N THR A 90 5.42 0.11 3.77
CA THR A 90 5.32 -0.38 2.39
C THR A 90 6.53 -1.23 2.01
N LEU A 91 7.74 -0.77 2.36
CA LEU A 91 8.95 -1.53 2.06
C LEU A 91 9.02 -2.84 2.85
N HIS A 92 8.59 -2.81 4.11
CA HIS A 92 8.42 -4.01 4.90
C HIS A 92 7.47 -5.00 4.23
N LEU A 93 6.30 -4.53 3.80
CA LEU A 93 5.28 -5.35 3.13
C LEU A 93 5.79 -5.96 1.83
N PHE A 94 6.54 -5.19 1.04
CA PHE A 94 7.17 -5.65 -0.19
C PHE A 94 8.06 -6.87 0.07
N PHE A 95 9.00 -6.77 1.00
CA PHE A 95 9.88 -7.89 1.33
C PHE A 95 9.19 -9.03 2.09
N ASN A 96 8.09 -8.76 2.82
CA ASN A 96 7.26 -9.83 3.39
C ASN A 96 6.60 -10.66 2.28
N ASN A 97 6.08 -10.00 1.24
CA ASN A 97 5.42 -10.66 0.11
C ASN A 97 6.39 -11.39 -0.81
N GLU A 98 7.59 -10.85 -1.08
CA GLU A 98 8.58 -11.57 -1.90
C GLU A 98 9.08 -12.86 -1.22
N CYS A 99 9.27 -12.86 0.10
CA CYS A 99 9.63 -14.09 0.83
C CYS A 99 8.52 -15.17 0.81
N LEU A 100 7.27 -14.82 0.51
CA LEU A 100 6.18 -15.80 0.34
C LEU A 100 6.21 -16.47 -1.05
N ILE A 101 6.81 -15.82 -2.06
CA ILE A 101 6.91 -16.35 -3.42
C ILE A 101 8.02 -17.41 -3.52
N ASP A 102 9.08 -17.31 -2.73
CA ASP A 102 10.20 -18.26 -2.72
C ASP A 102 9.91 -19.60 -2.01
N ASN A 103 8.73 -19.75 -1.39
CA ASN A 103 8.33 -20.97 -0.67
C ASN A 103 7.23 -21.79 -1.38
N GLN A 104 7.00 -21.58 -2.68
CA GLN A 104 6.08 -22.36 -3.52
C GLN A 104 6.80 -23.13 -4.63
#